data_AF-A0A2S9VF97-F1
#
_entry.id   AF-A0A2S9VF97-F1
#
_cell.length_a   1.000
_cell.length_b   1.000
_cell.length_c   1.000
_cell.angle_alpha   90.00
_cell.angle_beta   90.00
_cell.angle_gamma   90.00
#
_symmetry.space_group_name_H-M   'P 1'
#
loop_
_entity.id
_entity.type
_entity.pdbx_description
1 polymer ?
#
loop_
_entity_poly.entity_id
_entity_poly.type
_entity_poly.pdbx_seq_one_letter_code
_entity_poly.pdbx_strand_id
1 'polypeptide(L)'
;MPRPRKCLISLSDTPYYHCVSRCVRRAYLCGEDKVSGRSYEHRRQWLEDRLMLLAEVFCVDVCAFAIMSNHTHVVLRINKQKADALSTTEIIQRWHKMFKGMLLSQRFLDPEQGKSLTEAETATVIAVAEVYRRRLYDISWFMRLLNEYIARQANKEDDCTGHFWEGRFKSQALLDDAALAACMVYVDLNPIRAGISKTPETSNHTSIQQRINAAKFNKQPKLLFPFTGNIRANMPDGLPFQLQDYLALVEFSGRHYHPQKRGKIEDTASPILTRTGLELADWQTMISGIETEFHTSISIEKLNRILGRKNKYNSA
;
A
#
# COMPACT_ATOMS: atom_id res chain seq x y z
N MET A 1 -28.87 -10.04 10.13
CA MET A 1 -28.15 -9.26 11.16
C MET A 1 -26.79 -8.83 10.63
N PRO A 2 -26.30 -7.61 10.92
CA PRO A 2 -24.92 -7.23 10.59
C PRO A 2 -23.94 -8.16 11.33
N ARG A 3 -22.95 -8.72 10.61
CA ARG A 3 -21.93 -9.60 11.20
C ARG A 3 -20.94 -8.80 12.06
N PRO A 4 -20.47 -9.34 13.20
CA PRO A 4 -19.40 -8.72 13.98
C PRO A 4 -18.13 -8.51 13.14
N ARG A 5 -17.44 -7.39 13.33
CA ARG A 5 -16.31 -6.95 12.48
C ARG A 5 -15.13 -7.92 12.44
N LYS A 6 -14.87 -8.62 13.54
CA LYS A 6 -13.87 -9.71 13.60
C LYS A 6 -14.15 -10.85 12.62
N CYS A 7 -15.39 -10.94 12.12
CA CYS A 7 -15.84 -11.92 11.15
C CYS A 7 -15.96 -11.35 9.72
N LEU A 8 -15.64 -10.07 9.49
CA LEU A 8 -15.63 -9.45 8.15
C LEU A 8 -14.28 -9.59 7.45
N ILE A 9 -13.23 -9.86 8.21
CA ILE A 9 -11.89 -10.13 7.70
C ILE A 9 -11.60 -11.59 8.02
N SER A 10 -11.43 -12.39 6.99
CA SER A 10 -11.15 -13.82 7.06
C SER A 10 -9.97 -14.13 6.16
N LEU A 11 -8.80 -14.38 6.76
CA LEU A 11 -7.59 -14.74 6.01
C LEU A 11 -7.66 -16.16 5.43
N SER A 12 -8.61 -16.99 5.89
CA SER A 12 -8.89 -18.26 5.24
C SER A 12 -9.63 -18.09 3.91
N ASP A 13 -10.37 -16.99 3.74
CA ASP A 13 -11.19 -16.76 2.56
C ASP A 13 -10.40 -15.95 1.53
N THR A 14 -9.76 -14.86 1.96
CA THR A 14 -8.88 -14.06 1.11
C THR A 14 -8.00 -13.10 1.94
N PRO A 15 -6.76 -12.83 1.51
CA PRO A 15 -5.95 -11.75 2.05
C PRO A 15 -6.29 -10.37 1.45
N TYR A 16 -7.11 -10.29 0.39
CA TYR A 16 -7.35 -9.06 -0.37
C TYR A 16 -8.66 -8.36 0.03
N TYR A 17 -8.58 -7.05 0.27
CA TYR A 17 -9.70 -6.22 0.69
C TYR A 17 -9.71 -4.88 -0.01
N HIS A 18 -10.90 -4.46 -0.47
CA HIS A 18 -11.17 -3.10 -0.89
C HIS A 18 -11.70 -2.28 0.28
N CYS A 19 -10.97 -1.23 0.64
CA CYS A 19 -11.28 -0.31 1.72
C CYS A 19 -11.74 1.06 1.19
N VAL A 20 -12.77 1.63 1.81
CA VAL A 20 -13.29 2.97 1.49
C VAL A 20 -13.54 3.79 2.75
N SER A 21 -12.98 5.00 2.80
CA SER A 21 -13.24 6.00 3.85
C SER A 21 -13.86 7.25 3.22
N ARG A 22 -14.96 7.78 3.78
CA ARG A 22 -15.65 8.98 3.27
C ARG A 22 -15.76 10.05 4.35
N CYS A 23 -15.36 11.28 4.02
CA CYS A 23 -15.41 12.41 4.95
C CYS A 23 -16.85 12.89 5.18
N VAL A 24 -17.14 13.47 6.34
CA VAL A 24 -18.44 14.09 6.59
C VAL A 24 -18.70 15.19 5.56
N ARG A 25 -19.98 15.46 5.30
CA ARG A 25 -20.39 16.53 4.39
C ARG A 25 -19.76 17.85 4.84
N ARG A 26 -19.11 18.56 3.90
CA ARG A 26 -18.38 19.84 4.10
C ARG A 26 -17.05 19.78 4.86
N ALA A 27 -16.56 18.62 5.28
CA ALA A 27 -15.18 18.52 5.81
C ALA A 27 -14.09 18.48 4.72
N TYR A 28 -14.48 18.58 3.43
CA TYR A 28 -13.64 18.55 2.23
C TYR A 28 -12.32 17.78 2.40
N LEU A 29 -12.34 16.50 2.03
CA LEU A 29 -11.13 15.67 2.11
C LEU A 29 -9.99 16.30 1.29
N CYS A 30 -10.31 16.72 0.07
CA CYS A 30 -9.48 17.55 -0.79
C CYS A 30 -10.35 18.24 -1.87
N GLY A 31 -9.73 19.05 -2.72
CA GLY A 31 -10.41 19.81 -3.77
C GLY A 31 -10.92 21.17 -3.30
N GLU A 32 -11.70 21.83 -4.14
CA GLU A 32 -12.15 23.21 -3.92
C GLU A 32 -13.54 23.25 -3.28
N ASP A 33 -13.66 24.01 -2.19
CA ASP A 33 -14.96 24.40 -1.66
C ASP A 33 -15.57 25.50 -2.52
N LYS A 34 -16.55 25.13 -3.34
CA LYS A 34 -17.23 26.06 -4.25
C LYS A 34 -17.98 27.19 -3.54
N VAL A 35 -18.22 27.09 -2.23
CA VAL A 35 -18.91 28.14 -1.46
C VAL A 35 -17.92 29.20 -0.98
N SER A 36 -16.81 28.78 -0.36
CA SER A 36 -15.81 29.71 0.17
C SER A 36 -14.69 30.06 -0.84
N GLY A 37 -14.55 29.31 -1.93
CA GLY A 37 -13.42 29.40 -2.87
C GLY A 37 -12.11 28.83 -2.32
N ARG A 38 -12.11 28.25 -1.11
CA ARG A 38 -10.89 27.70 -0.51
C ARG A 38 -10.55 26.35 -1.15
N SER A 39 -9.29 26.20 -1.54
CA SER A 39 -8.75 24.93 -2.03
C SER A 39 -8.13 24.13 -0.89
N TYR A 40 -8.47 22.84 -0.85
CA TYR A 40 -7.93 21.82 0.05
C TYR A 40 -7.17 20.74 -0.72
N GLU A 41 -6.80 21.00 -1.98
CA GLU A 41 -6.18 20.00 -2.85
C GLU A 41 -4.83 19.50 -2.30
N HIS A 42 -4.09 20.32 -1.53
CA HIS A 42 -2.85 19.92 -0.88
C HIS A 42 -3.00 18.74 0.09
N ARG A 43 -4.19 18.56 0.69
CA ARG A 43 -4.49 17.44 1.59
C ARG A 43 -4.43 16.08 0.88
N ARG A 44 -4.55 16.07 -0.45
CA ARG A 44 -4.43 14.86 -1.26
C ARG A 44 -3.02 14.27 -1.18
N GLN A 45 -1.99 15.12 -1.23
CA GLN A 45 -0.60 14.68 -1.04
C GLN A 45 -0.36 14.14 0.38
N TRP A 46 -0.93 14.78 1.40
CA TRP A 46 -0.83 14.29 2.79
C TRP A 46 -1.36 12.86 2.95
N LEU A 47 -2.45 12.52 2.26
CA LEU A 47 -3.01 11.18 2.26
C LEU A 47 -2.12 10.18 1.51
N GLU A 48 -1.59 10.57 0.35
CA GLU A 48 -0.69 9.72 -0.43
C GLU A 48 0.59 9.42 0.34
N ASP A 49 1.27 10.45 0.87
CA ASP A 49 2.48 10.29 1.66
C ASP A 49 2.24 9.39 2.89
N ARG A 50 1.10 9.62 3.57
CA ARG A 50 0.73 8.80 4.72
C ARG A 50 0.45 7.36 4.33
N LEU A 51 -0.22 7.12 3.21
CA LEU A 51 -0.49 5.78 2.70
C LEU A 51 0.81 5.04 2.36
N MET A 52 1.74 5.72 1.69
CA MET A 52 3.05 5.18 1.31
C MET A 52 3.91 4.86 2.54
N LEU A 53 3.94 5.75 3.55
CA LEU A 53 4.60 5.49 4.82
C LEU A 53 4.03 4.25 5.53
N LEU A 54 2.70 4.11 5.53
CA LEU A 54 2.06 2.94 6.14
C LEU A 54 2.39 1.66 5.38
N ALA A 55 2.43 1.69 4.03
CA ALA A 55 2.83 0.55 3.21
C ALA A 55 4.27 0.09 3.49
N GLU A 56 5.18 1.03 3.79
CA GLU A 56 6.56 0.71 4.17
C GLU A 56 6.64 0.04 5.55
N VAL A 57 5.87 0.56 6.52
CA VAL A 57 5.94 0.13 7.92
C VAL A 57 5.19 -1.18 8.16
N PHE A 58 3.97 -1.29 7.65
CA PHE A 58 3.07 -2.42 7.90
C PHE A 58 3.43 -3.64 7.04
N CYS A 59 2.93 -4.80 7.47
CA CYS A 59 2.88 -6.02 6.67
C CYS A 59 1.52 -6.08 5.94
N VAL A 60 1.18 -4.98 5.28
CA VAL A 60 -0.03 -4.80 4.48
C VAL A 60 0.40 -4.12 3.19
N ASP A 61 0.17 -4.77 2.06
CA ASP A 61 0.61 -4.26 0.76
C ASP A 61 -0.51 -3.46 0.08
N VAL A 62 -0.13 -2.36 -0.56
CA VAL A 62 -1.08 -1.50 -1.31
C VAL A 62 -1.12 -1.95 -2.77
N CYS A 63 -2.21 -2.60 -3.17
CA CYS A 63 -2.39 -3.11 -4.53
C CYS A 63 -2.80 -1.99 -5.49
N ALA A 64 -3.78 -1.18 -5.09
CA ALA A 64 -4.26 -0.03 -5.84
C ALA A 64 -4.84 1.04 -4.90
N PHE A 65 -4.86 2.30 -5.33
CA PHE A 65 -5.52 3.37 -4.60
C PHE A 65 -5.97 4.51 -5.53
N ALA A 66 -7.01 5.23 -5.10
CA ALA A 66 -7.42 6.49 -5.68
C ALA A 66 -7.93 7.41 -4.57
N ILE A 67 -7.35 8.60 -4.46
CA ILE A 67 -7.80 9.63 -3.52
C ILE A 67 -8.79 10.53 -4.26
N MET A 68 -10.02 10.64 -3.78
CA MET A 68 -11.08 11.47 -4.35
C MET A 68 -11.35 12.68 -3.45
N SER A 69 -12.07 13.69 -3.93
CA SER A 69 -12.34 14.93 -3.19
C SER A 69 -13.06 14.76 -1.84
N ASN A 70 -13.81 13.67 -1.65
CA ASN A 70 -14.54 13.40 -0.41
C ASN A 70 -14.39 11.98 0.12
N HIS A 71 -13.59 11.13 -0.52
CA HIS A 71 -13.38 9.75 -0.07
C HIS A 71 -12.08 9.16 -0.64
N THR A 72 -11.58 8.11 0.00
CA THR A 72 -10.45 7.32 -0.51
C THR A 72 -10.91 5.92 -0.90
N HIS A 73 -10.32 5.37 -1.95
CA HIS A 73 -10.39 3.96 -2.30
C HIS A 73 -9.00 3.36 -2.18
N VAL A 74 -8.85 2.26 -1.44
CA VAL A 74 -7.57 1.55 -1.31
C VAL A 74 -7.82 0.05 -1.38
N VAL A 75 -7.10 -0.66 -2.25
CA VAL A 75 -7.08 -2.12 -2.34
C VAL A 75 -5.83 -2.60 -1.60
N LEU A 76 -6.03 -3.43 -0.58
CA LEU A 76 -4.99 -3.89 0.33
C LEU A 76 -4.86 -5.41 0.30
N ARG A 77 -3.65 -5.92 0.48
CA ARG A 77 -3.36 -7.32 0.79
C ARG A 77 -2.82 -7.42 2.21
N ILE A 78 -3.39 -8.31 3.01
CA ILE A 78 -2.84 -8.67 4.32
C ILE A 78 -1.70 -9.68 4.13
N ASN A 79 -0.48 -9.29 4.48
CA ASN A 79 0.70 -10.15 4.38
C ASN A 79 1.10 -10.71 5.75
N LYS A 80 0.29 -11.67 6.23
CA LYS A 80 0.55 -12.35 7.52
C LYS A 80 1.87 -13.11 7.50
N GLN A 81 2.24 -13.73 6.36
CA GLN A 81 3.51 -14.45 6.23
C GLN A 81 4.72 -13.54 6.45
N LYS A 82 4.72 -12.34 5.87
CA LYS A 82 5.75 -11.32 6.13
C LYS A 82 5.81 -10.97 7.61
N ALA A 83 4.67 -10.78 8.27
CA ALA A 83 4.66 -10.47 9.70
C ALA A 83 5.22 -11.63 10.57
N ASP A 84 4.85 -12.86 10.24
CA ASP A 84 5.30 -14.07 10.94
C ASP A 84 6.81 -14.32 10.75
N ALA A 85 7.38 -13.92 9.61
CA ALA A 85 8.81 -14.05 9.30
C ALA A 85 9.70 -13.01 10.00
N LEU A 86 9.14 -11.89 10.47
CA LEU A 86 9.91 -10.81 11.11
C LEU A 86 10.33 -11.18 12.54
N SER A 87 11.58 -10.88 12.87
CA SER A 87 12.11 -10.98 14.22
C SER A 87 11.48 -9.96 15.18
N THR A 88 11.58 -10.22 16.49
CA THR A 88 11.16 -9.29 17.55
C THR A 88 11.75 -7.89 17.35
N THR A 89 13.04 -7.81 17.02
CA THR A 89 13.74 -6.55 16.77
C THR A 89 13.11 -5.78 15.61
N GLU A 90 12.87 -6.44 14.47
CA GLU A 90 12.27 -5.79 13.30
C GLU A 90 10.84 -5.32 13.55
N ILE A 91 10.05 -6.10 14.30
CA ILE A 91 8.69 -5.72 14.70
C ILE A 91 8.70 -4.45 15.55
N ILE A 92 9.60 -4.37 16.54
CA ILE A 92 9.72 -3.19 17.40
C ILE A 92 10.21 -1.98 16.59
N GLN A 93 11.23 -2.15 15.74
CA GLN A 93 11.73 -1.07 14.88
C GLN A 93 10.64 -0.52 13.95
N ARG A 94 9.86 -1.40 13.30
CA ARG A 94 8.71 -0.99 12.47
C ARG A 94 7.69 -0.22 13.29
N TRP A 95 7.32 -0.74 14.46
CA TRP A 95 6.37 -0.06 15.35
C TRP A 95 6.88 1.32 15.78
N HIS A 96 8.18 1.43 16.06
CA HIS A 96 8.82 2.67 16.51
C HIS A 96 8.89 3.76 15.44
N LYS A 97 8.80 3.42 14.15
CA LYS A 97 8.63 4.40 13.06
C LYS A 97 7.32 5.20 13.19
N MET A 98 6.32 4.64 13.86
CA MET A 98 4.97 5.22 13.95
C MET A 98 4.62 5.71 15.36
N PHE A 99 5.24 5.13 16.39
CA PHE A 99 4.95 5.41 17.78
C PHE A 99 6.23 5.47 18.59
N LYS A 100 6.26 6.28 19.64
CA LYS A 100 7.42 6.34 20.55
C LYS A 100 7.78 4.97 21.18
N GLY A 101 6.80 4.07 21.31
CA GLY A 101 6.99 2.77 21.97
C GLY A 101 7.14 2.88 23.49
N MET A 102 7.26 1.74 24.15
CA MET A 102 7.50 1.64 25.59
C MET A 102 9.00 1.79 25.89
N LEU A 103 9.35 2.35 27.06
CA LEU A 103 10.75 2.54 27.46
C LEU A 103 11.57 1.25 27.35
N LEU A 104 11.01 0.11 27.78
CA LEU A 104 11.70 -1.17 27.71
C LEU A 104 11.97 -1.62 26.26
N SER A 105 11.04 -1.35 25.34
CA SER A 105 11.25 -1.65 23.92
C SER A 105 12.29 -0.73 23.28
N GLN A 106 12.50 0.48 23.81
CA GLN A 106 13.59 1.36 23.37
C GLN A 106 14.94 0.86 23.89
N ARG A 107 15.01 0.50 25.18
CA ARG A 107 16.18 -0.13 25.79
C ARG A 107 16.58 -1.43 25.08
N PHE A 108 15.60 -2.24 24.67
CA PHE A 108 15.85 -3.46 23.91
C PHE A 108 16.53 -3.22 22.56
N LEU A 109 16.25 -2.11 21.89
CA LEU A 109 16.89 -1.75 20.62
C LEU A 109 18.25 -1.06 20.80
N ASP A 110 18.57 -0.61 22.01
CA ASP A 110 19.85 0.03 22.31
C ASP A 110 20.96 -1.04 22.43
N PRO A 111 22.09 -0.91 21.71
CA PRO A 111 23.15 -1.93 21.70
C PRO A 111 23.81 -2.19 23.06
N GLU A 112 23.81 -1.19 23.96
CA GLU A 112 24.46 -1.26 25.26
C GLU A 112 23.44 -1.61 26.35
N GLN A 113 22.28 -0.95 26.35
CA GLN A 113 21.23 -1.21 27.35
C GLN A 113 20.43 -2.48 27.06
N GLY A 114 20.39 -2.95 25.82
CA GLY A 114 19.69 -4.19 25.46
C GLY A 114 20.35 -5.42 26.06
N LYS A 115 21.68 -5.40 26.26
CA LYS A 115 22.46 -6.49 26.87
C LYS A 115 22.27 -6.58 28.39
N SER A 116 21.82 -5.50 29.04
CA SER A 116 21.61 -5.43 30.48
C SER A 116 20.16 -5.69 30.89
N LEU A 117 19.28 -6.05 29.95
CA LEU A 117 17.91 -6.44 30.26
C LEU A 117 17.90 -7.78 31.00
N THR A 118 17.14 -7.83 32.09
CA THR A 118 16.84 -9.08 32.78
C THR A 118 16.01 -10.01 31.90
N GLU A 119 15.95 -11.29 32.26
CA GLU A 119 15.13 -12.27 31.56
C GLU A 119 13.63 -11.89 31.57
N ALA A 120 13.12 -11.41 32.72
CA ALA A 120 11.73 -10.96 32.85
C ALA A 120 11.42 -9.72 31.98
N GLU A 121 12.36 -8.77 31.92
CA GLU A 121 12.24 -7.62 31.03
C GLU A 121 12.24 -8.04 29.56
N THR A 122 13.13 -8.95 29.18
CA THR A 122 13.21 -9.48 27.81
C THR A 122 11.92 -10.21 27.42
N ALA A 123 11.40 -11.07 28.31
CA ALA A 123 10.13 -11.75 28.10
C ALA A 123 8.96 -10.77 27.92
N THR A 124 8.96 -9.68 28.69
CA THR A 124 7.96 -8.60 28.55
C THR A 124 8.05 -7.93 27.18
N VAL A 125 9.25 -7.63 26.70
CA VAL A 125 9.44 -7.03 25.37
C VAL A 125 8.96 -7.96 24.26
N ILE A 126 9.27 -9.26 24.34
CA ILE A 126 8.81 -10.26 23.38
C ILE A 126 7.29 -10.33 23.37
N ALA A 127 6.64 -10.41 24.54
CA ALA A 127 5.18 -10.43 24.63
C ALA A 127 4.53 -9.18 24.03
N VAL A 128 5.12 -8.00 24.24
CA VAL A 128 4.66 -6.75 23.62
C VAL A 128 4.87 -6.75 22.11
N ALA A 129 6.01 -7.28 21.63
CA ALA A 129 6.26 -7.41 20.20
C ALA A 129 5.23 -8.32 19.51
N GLU A 130 4.75 -9.39 20.14
CA GLU A 130 3.65 -10.21 19.59
C GLU A 130 2.34 -9.44 19.43
N VAL A 131 2.07 -8.46 20.32
CA VAL A 131 0.94 -7.55 20.14
C VAL A 131 1.17 -6.65 18.94
N TYR A 132 2.38 -6.08 18.78
CA TYR A 132 2.71 -5.23 17.65
C TYR A 132 2.68 -5.99 16.32
N ARG A 133 3.18 -7.22 16.26
CA ARG A 133 3.14 -8.09 15.08
C ARG A 133 1.71 -8.25 14.58
N ARG A 134 0.78 -8.61 15.47
CA ARG A 134 -0.65 -8.71 15.14
C ARG A 134 -1.24 -7.42 14.60
N ARG A 135 -0.81 -6.26 15.11
CA ARG A 135 -1.29 -4.96 14.63
C ARG A 135 -0.69 -4.58 13.28
N LEU A 136 0.55 -4.97 13.00
CA LEU A 136 1.27 -4.62 11.77
C LEU A 136 0.71 -5.30 10.51
N TYR A 137 -0.04 -6.39 10.62
CA TYR A 137 -0.78 -6.98 9.48
C TYR A 137 -2.30 -6.74 9.55
N ASP A 138 -2.78 -5.92 10.50
CA ASP A 138 -4.22 -5.67 10.69
C ASP A 138 -4.66 -4.43 9.87
N ILE A 139 -5.57 -4.64 8.91
CA ILE A 139 -6.08 -3.55 8.05
C ILE A 139 -6.89 -2.50 8.84
N SER A 140 -7.52 -2.86 9.96
CA SER A 140 -8.21 -1.89 10.80
C SER A 140 -7.21 -0.98 11.50
N TRP A 141 -6.05 -1.51 11.93
CA TRP A 141 -4.95 -0.68 12.42
C TRP A 141 -4.36 0.20 11.32
N PHE A 142 -4.12 -0.37 10.14
CA PHE A 142 -3.65 0.38 8.98
C PHE A 142 -4.58 1.56 8.65
N MET A 143 -5.86 1.28 8.42
CA MET A 143 -6.87 2.28 8.07
C MET A 143 -7.09 3.30 9.19
N ARG A 144 -6.98 2.90 10.45
CA ARG A 144 -7.07 3.83 11.58
C ARG A 144 -5.93 4.85 11.54
N LEU A 145 -4.70 4.44 11.29
CA LEU A 145 -3.54 5.36 11.26
C LEU A 145 -3.49 6.24 10.01
N LEU A 146 -4.12 5.82 8.93
CA LEU A 146 -4.37 6.66 7.75
C LEU A 146 -5.43 7.71 8.06
N ASN A 147 -6.59 7.27 8.53
CA ASN A 147 -7.76 8.12 8.76
C ASN A 147 -7.55 9.12 9.91
N GLU A 148 -6.96 8.69 11.02
CA GLU A 148 -6.71 9.56 12.18
C GLU A 148 -5.73 10.68 11.82
N TYR A 149 -4.68 10.37 11.06
CA TYR A 149 -3.68 11.34 10.67
C TYR A 149 -4.32 12.52 9.92
N ILE A 150 -5.08 12.24 8.86
CA ILE A 150 -5.69 13.32 8.08
C ILE A 150 -6.77 14.06 8.86
N ALA A 151 -7.56 13.36 9.68
CA ALA A 151 -8.59 13.99 10.50
C ALA A 151 -7.98 14.99 11.49
N ARG A 152 -6.85 14.64 12.12
CA ARG A 152 -6.13 15.53 13.04
C ARG A 152 -5.50 16.73 12.33
N GLN A 153 -4.90 16.51 11.16
CA GLN A 153 -4.31 17.61 10.37
C GLN A 153 -5.39 18.57 9.87
N ALA A 154 -6.46 18.04 9.26
CA ALA A 154 -7.55 18.83 8.73
C ALA A 154 -8.30 19.60 9.82
N ASN A 155 -8.70 18.95 10.92
CA ASN A 155 -9.38 19.64 12.03
C ASN A 155 -8.51 20.76 12.64
N LYS A 156 -7.19 20.54 12.72
CA LYS A 156 -6.25 21.58 13.16
C LYS A 156 -6.15 22.74 12.16
N GLU A 157 -6.09 22.45 10.86
CA GLU A 157 -6.04 23.45 9.78
C GLU A 157 -7.35 24.26 9.67
N ASP A 158 -8.47 23.61 9.96
CA ASP A 158 -9.82 24.20 9.92
C ASP A 158 -10.23 24.83 11.27
N ASP A 159 -9.34 24.83 12.27
CA ASP A 159 -9.58 25.30 13.63
C ASP A 159 -10.91 24.79 14.22
N CYS A 160 -11.19 23.50 14.02
CA CYS A 160 -12.45 22.89 14.42
C CYS A 160 -12.25 21.61 15.23
N THR A 161 -13.33 21.19 15.89
CA THR A 161 -13.39 19.93 16.64
C THR A 161 -14.57 19.09 16.13
N GLY A 162 -14.48 17.76 16.30
CA GLY A 162 -15.55 16.84 15.93
C GLY A 162 -15.16 15.83 14.84
N HIS A 163 -16.18 15.21 14.25
CA HIS A 163 -16.02 14.10 13.31
C HIS A 163 -15.62 14.58 11.92
N PHE A 164 -14.44 14.14 11.46
CA PHE A 164 -13.98 14.35 10.09
C PHE A 164 -14.52 13.30 9.11
N TRP A 165 -14.66 12.05 9.57
CA TRP A 165 -15.14 10.92 8.78
C TRP A 165 -16.61 10.61 9.08
N GLU A 166 -17.41 10.27 8.05
CA GLU A 166 -18.85 9.91 8.21
C GLU A 166 -19.05 8.74 9.17
N GLY A 167 -18.03 7.89 9.29
CA GLY A 167 -18.01 6.80 10.23
C GLY A 167 -16.78 5.94 10.01
N ARG A 168 -16.94 4.66 10.31
CA ARG A 168 -15.87 3.67 10.10
C ARG A 168 -15.71 3.39 8.61
N PHE A 169 -14.49 3.08 8.18
CA PHE A 169 -14.23 2.63 6.81
C PHE A 169 -15.05 1.37 6.48
N LYS A 170 -15.43 1.24 5.20
CA LYS A 170 -16.03 0.03 4.65
C LYS A 170 -14.92 -0.88 4.14
N SER A 171 -15.09 -2.20 4.28
CA SER A 171 -14.20 -3.20 3.70
C SER A 171 -15.01 -4.24 2.93
N GLN A 172 -14.53 -4.63 1.76
CA GLN A 172 -15.10 -5.68 0.93
C GLN A 172 -14.01 -6.69 0.60
N ALA A 173 -14.25 -7.97 0.92
CA ALA A 173 -13.34 -9.07 0.57
C ALA A 173 -13.34 -9.31 -0.95
N LEU A 174 -12.16 -9.56 -1.51
CA LEU A 174 -11.94 -9.88 -2.93
C LEU A 174 -11.50 -11.35 -3.02
N LEU A 175 -12.43 -12.23 -3.41
CA LEU A 175 -12.31 -13.68 -3.18
C LEU A 175 -11.42 -14.42 -4.19
N ASP A 176 -11.16 -13.80 -5.34
CA ASP A 176 -10.36 -14.38 -6.41
C ASP A 176 -9.61 -13.28 -7.19
N ASP A 177 -8.70 -13.72 -8.07
CA ASP A 177 -7.86 -12.86 -8.87
C ASP A 177 -8.67 -11.96 -9.84
N ALA A 178 -9.81 -12.46 -10.34
CA ALA A 178 -10.68 -11.68 -11.21
C ALA A 178 -11.36 -10.53 -10.45
N ALA A 179 -11.85 -10.79 -9.24
CA ALA A 179 -12.42 -9.80 -8.34
C ALA A 179 -11.35 -8.78 -7.91
N LEU A 180 -10.11 -9.23 -7.68
CA LEU A 180 -8.97 -8.35 -7.40
C LEU A 180 -8.70 -7.40 -8.57
N ALA A 181 -8.48 -7.94 -9.78
CA ALA A 181 -8.21 -7.15 -10.98
C ALA A 181 -9.36 -6.17 -11.29
N ALA A 182 -10.61 -6.64 -11.27
CA ALA A 182 -11.78 -5.80 -11.52
C ALA A 182 -11.91 -4.67 -10.49
N CYS A 183 -11.62 -4.95 -9.21
CA CYS A 183 -11.64 -3.94 -8.17
C CYS A 183 -10.52 -2.91 -8.34
N MET A 184 -9.29 -3.34 -8.63
CA MET A 184 -8.17 -2.44 -8.89
C MET A 184 -8.48 -1.51 -10.08
N VAL A 185 -8.98 -2.05 -11.20
CA VAL A 185 -9.44 -1.27 -12.36
C VAL A 185 -10.53 -0.27 -11.98
N TYR A 186 -11.53 -0.73 -11.21
CA TYR A 186 -12.58 0.15 -10.69
C TYR A 186 -11.99 1.31 -9.88
N VAL A 187 -10.99 1.03 -9.04
CA VAL A 187 -10.32 2.01 -8.19
C VAL A 187 -9.58 3.04 -9.02
N ASP A 188 -8.70 2.60 -9.91
CA ASP A 188 -7.88 3.43 -10.78
C ASP A 188 -8.71 4.27 -11.77
N LEU A 189 -9.89 3.79 -12.18
CA LEU A 189 -10.80 4.54 -13.05
C LEU A 189 -11.72 5.53 -12.32
N ASN A 190 -11.71 5.61 -10.97
CA ASN A 190 -12.61 6.51 -10.25
C ASN A 190 -12.46 8.00 -10.66
N PRO A 191 -11.25 8.56 -10.80
CA PRO A 191 -11.10 9.95 -11.25
C PRO A 191 -11.68 10.19 -12.63
N ILE A 192 -11.50 9.25 -13.57
CA ILE A 192 -12.06 9.33 -14.92
C ILE A 192 -13.58 9.30 -14.86
N ARG A 193 -14.15 8.34 -14.12
CA ARG A 193 -15.62 8.19 -13.97
C ARG A 193 -16.29 9.39 -13.33
N ALA A 194 -15.56 10.09 -12.46
CA ALA A 194 -16.01 11.32 -11.82
C ALA A 194 -15.87 12.57 -12.72
N GLY A 195 -15.19 12.46 -13.86
CA GLY A 195 -14.87 13.58 -14.75
C GLY A 195 -13.75 14.49 -14.21
N ILE A 196 -12.95 13.98 -13.26
CA ILE A 196 -11.80 14.72 -12.68
C ILE A 196 -10.59 14.66 -13.62
N SER A 197 -10.42 13.53 -14.32
CA SER A 197 -9.33 13.30 -15.27
C SER A 197 -9.87 12.70 -16.56
N LYS A 198 -9.17 12.91 -17.68
CA LYS A 198 -9.57 12.35 -18.97
C LYS A 198 -8.94 10.98 -19.24
N THR A 199 -7.74 10.74 -18.72
CA THR A 199 -6.97 9.51 -18.96
C THR A 199 -6.26 9.04 -17.68
N PRO A 200 -5.90 7.74 -17.56
CA PRO A 200 -5.22 7.21 -16.37
C PRO A 200 -3.84 7.84 -16.11
N GLU A 201 -3.08 8.17 -17.15
CA GLU A 201 -1.77 8.81 -17.01
C GLU A 201 -1.85 10.26 -16.49
N THR A 202 -3.03 10.90 -16.60
CA THR A 202 -3.30 12.25 -16.08
C THR A 202 -4.07 12.27 -14.76
N SER A 203 -4.43 11.10 -14.21
CA SER A 203 -5.11 11.02 -12.91
C SER A 203 -4.13 11.04 -11.75
N ASN A 204 -3.80 12.26 -11.28
CA ASN A 204 -2.92 12.47 -10.13
C ASN A 204 -3.40 11.73 -8.88
N HIS A 205 -2.46 11.29 -8.04
CA HIS A 205 -2.70 10.61 -6.77
C HIS A 205 -3.52 9.32 -6.91
N THR A 206 -3.12 8.51 -7.90
CA THR A 206 -3.64 7.17 -8.14
C THR A 206 -2.49 6.17 -8.31
N SER A 207 -2.76 4.91 -8.02
CA SER A 207 -1.79 3.84 -8.29
C SER A 207 -1.48 3.68 -9.77
N ILE A 208 -2.47 3.82 -10.65
CA ILE A 208 -2.26 3.67 -12.11
C ILE A 208 -1.28 4.70 -12.64
N GLN A 209 -1.38 5.96 -12.19
CA GLN A 209 -0.43 6.99 -12.60
C GLN A 209 0.98 6.65 -12.11
N GLN A 210 1.14 6.28 -10.82
CA GLN A 210 2.45 5.91 -10.29
C GLN A 210 3.08 4.76 -11.09
N ARG A 211 2.26 3.73 -11.43
CA ARG A 211 2.68 2.57 -12.21
C ARG A 211 3.11 2.95 -13.62
N ILE A 212 2.33 3.77 -14.32
CA ILE A 212 2.68 4.28 -15.65
C ILE A 212 3.98 5.08 -15.60
N ASN A 213 4.15 5.97 -14.62
CA ASN A 213 5.34 6.79 -14.50
C ASN A 213 6.59 5.97 -14.20
N ALA A 214 6.49 4.95 -13.35
CA ALA A 214 7.61 4.04 -13.09
C ALA A 214 7.95 3.18 -14.32
N ALA A 215 6.93 2.69 -15.04
CA ALA A 215 7.10 1.83 -16.21
C ALA A 215 7.85 2.53 -17.36
N LYS A 216 7.72 3.86 -17.49
CA LYS A 216 8.50 4.67 -18.45
C LYS A 216 10.02 4.56 -18.24
N PHE A 217 10.46 4.15 -17.05
CA PHE A 217 11.85 3.92 -16.71
C PHE A 217 12.17 2.43 -16.51
N ASN A 218 11.33 1.53 -17.05
CA ASN A 218 11.43 0.08 -16.86
C ASN A 218 11.48 -0.33 -15.38
N LYS A 219 10.68 0.32 -14.54
CA LYS A 219 10.58 0.05 -13.09
C LYS A 219 9.14 -0.10 -12.64
N GLN A 220 8.95 -0.69 -11.47
CA GLN A 220 7.68 -0.63 -10.74
C GLN A 220 7.78 0.29 -9.51
N PRO A 221 6.67 0.89 -9.05
CA PRO A 221 6.69 1.72 -7.84
C PRO A 221 7.04 0.89 -6.60
N LYS A 222 8.07 1.30 -5.85
CA LYS A 222 8.62 0.54 -4.71
C LYS A 222 7.63 0.25 -3.59
N LEU A 223 6.67 1.14 -3.36
CA LEU A 223 5.73 1.08 -2.23
C LEU A 223 4.34 0.57 -2.64
N LEU A 224 4.16 0.20 -3.91
CA LEU A 224 2.98 -0.52 -4.38
C LEU A 224 3.31 -2.00 -4.51
N PHE A 225 2.31 -2.85 -4.30
CA PHE A 225 2.47 -4.28 -4.49
C PHE A 225 2.78 -4.54 -5.98
N PRO A 226 3.94 -5.16 -6.31
CA PRO A 226 4.41 -5.22 -7.69
C PRO A 226 3.63 -6.28 -8.48
N PHE A 227 3.55 -6.10 -9.80
CA PHE A 227 3.08 -7.13 -10.72
C PHE A 227 4.18 -8.13 -11.00
N THR A 228 3.91 -9.42 -10.83
CA THR A 228 4.90 -10.49 -11.03
C THR A 228 4.55 -11.42 -12.18
N GLY A 229 3.43 -11.19 -12.87
CA GLY A 229 3.01 -11.92 -14.06
C GLY A 229 2.12 -13.13 -13.77
N ASN A 230 2.05 -14.07 -14.70
CA ASN A 230 1.18 -15.27 -14.60
C ASN A 230 1.81 -16.39 -13.77
N ILE A 231 1.02 -17.03 -12.91
CA ILE A 231 1.46 -18.01 -11.89
C ILE A 231 2.43 -19.04 -12.49
N ARG A 232 3.62 -19.15 -11.88
CA ARG A 232 4.68 -20.14 -12.21
C ARG A 232 5.25 -20.70 -10.91
N ALA A 233 5.85 -21.88 -10.97
CA ALA A 233 6.32 -22.66 -9.80
C ALA A 233 7.38 -21.96 -8.90
N ASN A 234 7.88 -20.78 -9.29
CA ASN A 234 8.90 -20.05 -8.53
C ASN A 234 8.74 -18.52 -8.65
N MET A 235 7.49 -18.04 -8.66
CA MET A 235 7.22 -16.61 -8.86
C MET A 235 7.52 -15.79 -7.59
N PRO A 236 8.13 -14.59 -7.74
CA PRO A 236 8.24 -13.64 -6.63
C PRO A 236 6.86 -13.21 -6.10
N ASP A 237 6.79 -12.86 -4.81
CA ASP A 237 5.57 -12.39 -4.15
C ASP A 237 5.06 -11.09 -4.82
N GLY A 238 3.85 -11.13 -5.38
CA GLY A 238 3.31 -10.04 -6.19
C GLY A 238 1.88 -10.27 -6.68
N LEU A 239 1.35 -9.29 -7.42
CA LEU A 239 0.07 -9.38 -8.11
C LEU A 239 0.19 -10.39 -9.27
N PRO A 240 -0.74 -11.35 -9.38
CA PRO A 240 -0.67 -12.46 -10.35
C PRO A 240 -1.10 -12.07 -11.76
N PHE A 241 -0.74 -10.86 -12.20
CA PHE A 241 -1.05 -10.32 -13.52
C PHE A 241 0.20 -9.68 -14.11
N GLN A 242 0.26 -9.58 -15.44
CA GLN A 242 1.23 -8.71 -16.09
C GLN A 242 0.74 -7.26 -16.05
N LEU A 243 1.65 -6.31 -15.82
CA LEU A 243 1.30 -4.89 -15.83
C LEU A 243 0.74 -4.47 -17.19
N GLN A 244 1.29 -4.97 -18.29
CA GLN A 244 0.78 -4.69 -19.64
C GLN A 244 -0.68 -5.10 -19.82
N ASP A 245 -1.04 -6.33 -19.42
CA ASP A 245 -2.41 -6.84 -19.47
C ASP A 245 -3.35 -6.03 -18.57
N TYR A 246 -2.87 -5.64 -17.39
CA TYR A 246 -3.61 -4.77 -16.49
C TYR A 246 -3.90 -3.39 -17.11
N LEU A 247 -2.90 -2.76 -17.75
CA LEU A 247 -3.08 -1.48 -18.44
C LEU A 247 -4.09 -1.61 -19.59
N ALA A 248 -4.04 -2.70 -20.37
CA ALA A 248 -5.01 -2.98 -21.43
C ALA A 248 -6.43 -3.13 -20.86
N LEU A 249 -6.59 -3.84 -19.73
CA LEU A 249 -7.86 -4.00 -19.05
C LEU A 249 -8.42 -2.66 -18.53
N VAL A 250 -7.57 -1.79 -17.98
CA VAL A 250 -7.94 -0.44 -17.54
C VAL A 250 -8.45 0.39 -18.72
N GLU A 251 -7.72 0.39 -19.84
CA GLU A 251 -8.10 1.14 -21.04
C GLU A 251 -9.42 0.64 -21.63
N PHE A 252 -9.56 -0.69 -21.80
CA PHE A 252 -10.79 -1.31 -22.29
C PHE A 252 -11.99 -0.94 -21.41
N SER A 253 -11.84 -1.10 -20.09
CA SER A 253 -12.89 -0.80 -19.11
C SER A 253 -13.22 0.69 -19.03
N GLY A 254 -12.22 1.55 -19.23
CA GLY A 254 -12.39 3.00 -19.20
C GLY A 254 -13.14 3.55 -20.42
N ARG A 255 -13.04 2.89 -21.58
CA ARG A 255 -13.80 3.23 -22.81
C ARG A 255 -15.25 2.74 -22.76
N HIS A 256 -15.46 1.49 -22.36
CA HIS A 256 -16.77 0.81 -22.46
C HIS A 256 -17.63 0.94 -21.20
N TYR A 257 -17.42 1.99 -20.40
CA TYR A 257 -18.03 2.09 -19.07
C TYR A 257 -19.51 2.53 -19.10
N HIS A 258 -20.22 2.21 -18.01
CA HIS A 258 -21.66 2.41 -17.79
C HIS A 258 -22.18 3.81 -18.21
N PRO A 259 -23.24 3.91 -19.04
CA PRO A 259 -23.72 5.16 -19.67
C PRO A 259 -24.05 6.33 -18.72
N GLN A 260 -24.33 6.02 -17.46
CA GLN A 260 -24.76 7.01 -16.44
C GLN A 260 -23.59 7.72 -15.72
N LYS A 261 -22.33 7.39 -16.01
CA LYS A 261 -21.18 8.09 -15.40
C LYS A 261 -20.77 9.30 -16.23
N ARG A 262 -20.21 10.31 -15.55
CA ARG A 262 -19.93 11.63 -16.13
C ARG A 262 -18.73 11.64 -17.07
N GLY A 263 -17.76 10.76 -16.85
CA GLY A 263 -16.57 10.66 -17.68
C GLY A 263 -16.30 9.23 -18.13
N LYS A 264 -15.70 9.14 -19.31
CA LYS A 264 -15.15 7.94 -19.93
C LYS A 264 -13.85 8.30 -20.65
N ILE A 265 -13.05 7.30 -20.99
CA ILE A 265 -11.96 7.50 -21.95
C ILE A 265 -12.59 7.65 -23.34
N GLU A 266 -12.17 8.65 -24.09
CA GLU A 266 -12.66 8.89 -25.45
C GLU A 266 -12.30 7.72 -26.38
N ASP A 267 -13.25 7.28 -27.20
CA ASP A 267 -13.04 6.16 -28.12
C ASP A 267 -11.98 6.49 -29.20
N THR A 268 -11.82 7.77 -29.49
CA THR A 268 -10.81 8.32 -30.42
C THR A 268 -9.43 8.47 -29.80
N ALA A 269 -9.28 8.31 -28.48
CA ALA A 269 -7.96 8.38 -27.85
C ALA A 269 -7.08 7.23 -28.36
N SER A 270 -5.78 7.49 -28.55
CA SER A 270 -4.84 6.39 -28.85
C SER A 270 -4.81 5.37 -27.69
N PRO A 271 -4.46 4.10 -27.95
CA PRO A 271 -4.31 3.09 -26.91
C PRO A 271 -3.34 3.53 -25.81
N ILE A 272 -3.57 3.07 -24.57
CA ILE A 272 -2.78 3.52 -23.41
C ILE A 272 -1.28 3.29 -23.56
N LEU A 273 -0.86 2.15 -24.12
CA LEU A 273 0.56 1.85 -24.35
C LEU A 273 1.21 2.85 -25.32
N THR A 274 0.50 3.21 -26.39
CA THR A 274 0.92 4.26 -27.33
C THR A 274 0.99 5.63 -26.67
N ARG A 275 -0.07 6.05 -25.95
CA ARG A 275 -0.13 7.39 -25.29
C ARG A 275 0.99 7.58 -24.27
N THR A 276 1.36 6.50 -23.58
CA THR A 276 2.33 6.51 -22.50
C THR A 276 3.77 6.25 -22.95
N GLY A 277 3.96 5.83 -24.21
CA GLY A 277 5.27 5.41 -24.75
C GLY A 277 5.75 4.04 -24.25
N LEU A 278 4.85 3.22 -23.71
CA LEU A 278 5.18 1.92 -23.11
C LEU A 278 5.20 0.75 -24.11
N GLU A 279 4.98 1.01 -25.41
CA GLU A 279 5.13 -0.01 -26.47
C GLU A 279 6.57 -0.53 -26.55
N LEU A 280 7.55 0.31 -26.18
CA LEU A 280 8.98 -0.01 -26.17
C LEU A 280 9.50 -0.39 -24.78
N ALA A 281 8.62 -0.53 -23.78
CA ALA A 281 9.03 -0.86 -22.41
C ALA A 281 9.54 -2.31 -22.32
N ASP A 282 10.60 -2.51 -21.55
CA ASP A 282 11.15 -3.84 -21.28
C ASP A 282 10.45 -4.45 -20.05
N TRP A 283 9.38 -5.19 -20.34
CA TRP A 283 8.57 -5.88 -19.33
C TRP A 283 9.34 -6.97 -18.59
N GLN A 284 10.35 -7.58 -19.23
CA GLN A 284 11.15 -8.64 -18.62
C GLN A 284 12.09 -8.06 -17.55
N THR A 285 12.73 -6.92 -17.85
CA THR A 285 13.57 -6.18 -16.89
C THR A 285 12.77 -5.71 -15.67
N MET A 286 11.51 -5.30 -15.84
CA MET A 286 10.63 -4.91 -14.73
C MET A 286 10.29 -6.05 -13.77
N ILE A 287 10.31 -7.30 -14.22
CA ILE A 287 10.03 -8.47 -13.39
C ILE A 287 11.32 -8.95 -12.71
N SER A 288 12.44 -9.04 -13.45
CA SER A 288 13.72 -9.50 -12.89
C SER A 288 14.28 -8.53 -11.84
N GLY A 289 14.08 -7.22 -12.00
CA GLY A 289 14.49 -6.21 -11.02
C GLY A 289 13.83 -6.37 -9.64
N ILE A 290 12.63 -6.97 -9.59
CA ILE A 290 11.89 -7.21 -8.34
C ILE A 290 12.66 -8.16 -7.42
N GLU A 291 13.22 -9.25 -7.97
CA GLU A 291 14.00 -10.23 -7.21
C GLU A 291 15.23 -9.57 -6.57
N THR A 292 15.88 -8.66 -7.29
CA THR A 292 17.02 -7.90 -6.76
C THR A 292 16.65 -6.85 -5.71
N GLU A 293 15.45 -6.26 -5.77
CA GLU A 293 14.98 -5.30 -4.76
C GLU A 293 14.50 -5.99 -3.47
N PHE A 294 13.91 -7.20 -3.57
CA PHE A 294 13.56 -8.03 -2.41
C PHE A 294 14.77 -8.62 -1.69
N HIS A 295 15.94 -8.69 -2.35
CA HIS A 295 17.23 -8.93 -1.70
C HIS A 295 17.74 -7.68 -0.95
N THR A 296 16.93 -7.11 -0.07
CA THR A 296 17.43 -6.25 1.01
C THR A 296 17.26 -6.94 2.35
N SER A 297 18.11 -7.94 2.58
CA SER A 297 18.58 -8.34 3.91
C SER A 297 19.87 -9.16 3.79
N ILE A 298 20.94 -8.59 4.34
CA ILE A 298 22.25 -9.21 4.61
C ILE A 298 23.07 -9.51 3.35
N SER A 299 24.06 -8.66 3.12
CA SER A 299 25.07 -8.77 2.07
C SER A 299 25.58 -10.20 1.91
N ILE A 300 25.34 -10.78 0.72
CA ILE A 300 26.01 -12.01 0.25
C ILE A 300 27.54 -11.82 0.29
N GLU A 301 28.02 -10.58 0.13
CA GLU A 301 29.43 -10.20 0.37
C GLU A 301 29.94 -10.51 1.79
N LYS A 302 29.07 -10.49 2.80
CA LYS A 302 29.41 -10.82 4.20
C LYS A 302 29.41 -12.34 4.42
N LEU A 303 28.52 -13.08 3.75
CA LEU A 303 28.49 -14.55 3.74
C LEU A 303 29.71 -15.14 3.04
N ASN A 304 30.11 -14.60 1.88
CA ASN A 304 31.29 -15.05 1.15
C ASN A 304 32.60 -14.72 1.89
N ARG A 305 32.66 -13.63 2.67
CA ARG A 305 33.80 -13.32 3.56
C ARG A 305 33.92 -14.26 4.77
N ILE A 306 32.80 -14.81 5.26
CA ILE A 306 32.79 -15.76 6.39
C ILE A 306 33.09 -17.18 5.90
N LEU A 307 32.54 -17.58 4.76
CA LEU A 307 32.81 -18.88 4.14
C LEU A 307 34.24 -18.99 3.57
N GLY A 308 34.83 -17.87 3.12
CA GLY A 308 36.22 -17.82 2.66
C GLY A 308 37.29 -17.85 3.76
N ARG A 309 36.92 -17.75 5.05
CA ARG A 309 37.88 -17.79 6.18
C ARG A 309 37.99 -19.15 6.88
N LYS A 310 37.15 -20.15 6.54
CA LYS A 310 37.24 -21.50 7.13
C LYS A 310 38.10 -22.50 6.34
N ASN A 311 38.64 -22.13 5.18
CA ASN A 311 39.49 -23.02 4.36
C ASN A 311 41.00 -22.69 4.39
N LYS A 312 41.50 -22.03 5.44
CA LYS A 312 42.94 -21.74 5.59
C LYS A 312 43.66 -22.43 6.76
N TYR A 313 43.03 -23.39 7.44
CA TYR A 313 43.64 -24.12 8.55
C TYR A 313 43.49 -25.65 8.49
N ASN A 314 43.35 -26.25 7.30
CA ASN A 314 43.43 -27.70 7.11
C ASN A 314 44.02 -28.06 5.74
N SER A 315 45.32 -27.80 5.56
CA SER A 315 46.19 -28.46 4.58
C SER A 315 47.61 -27.89 4.72
N ALA A 316 48.54 -28.80 5.06
CA ALA A 316 50.00 -28.74 5.06
C ALA A 316 50.70 -27.47 4.55
#